data_AF-A0A2E4EBE7-F1
#
_entry.id   AF-A0A2E4EBE7-F1
#
_cell.length_a   1.000
_cell.length_b   1.000
_cell.length_c   1.000
_cell.angle_alpha   90.00
_cell.angle_beta   90.00
_cell.angle_gamma   90.00
#
_symmetry.space_group_name_H-M   'P 1'
#
loop_
_entity.id
_entity.type
_entity.pdbx_description
1 polymer ?
#
loop_
_entity_poly.entity_id
_entity_poly.type
_entity_poly.pdbx_seq_one_letter_code
_entity_poly.pdbx_strand_id
1 'polypeptide(L)'
;MPLDIICHTLSGVAIGTVAANFSKQSWKTKFWSVFLGGLGAALPDFDAISLWSKFDGTIGKLLGLQHTGSQIYFGKFWYSHHAAFHSLFAAIGLAVLATLVIWMIKRQNVLRFIHQNGLLYGSFILGFVVHLLEDMPTPAAVWGGVNFFFPSDAYIGGFGKIWWWNNYDIFLIILGVITLNLIVLGLPKKWYSVRSGISFSALVLGAGFSCYQMFTRPIDFSYSGHTEKYDYYEKQSKEIQRQILGGQVFNMMESLDNKIPLYF
;
A
#
# COMPACT_ATOMS: atom_id res chain seq x y z
N MET A 1 13.94 -4.51 -2.97
CA MET A 1 12.59 -5.02 -3.32
C MET A 1 11.58 -4.94 -2.18
N PRO A 2 11.87 -5.43 -0.96
CA PRO A 2 10.84 -5.58 0.07
C PRO A 2 10.29 -4.27 0.65
N LEU A 3 11.04 -3.17 0.56
CA LEU A 3 10.60 -1.93 1.16
C LEU A 3 9.36 -1.33 0.49
N ASP A 4 9.10 -1.60 -0.79
CA ASP A 4 7.95 -1.02 -1.51
C ASP A 4 6.61 -1.61 -1.02
N ILE A 5 6.50 -2.94 -0.97
CA ILE A 5 5.36 -3.66 -0.36
C ILE A 5 5.15 -3.22 1.09
N ILE A 6 6.25 -2.99 1.83
CA ILE A 6 6.19 -2.47 3.19
C ILE A 6 5.70 -1.02 3.20
N CYS A 7 6.16 -0.16 2.30
CA CYS A 7 5.69 1.22 2.13
C CYS A 7 4.18 1.23 1.90
N HIS A 8 3.67 0.43 0.97
CA HIS A 8 2.24 0.32 0.71
C HIS A 8 1.46 -0.13 1.94
N THR A 9 1.92 -1.20 2.60
CA THR A 9 1.27 -1.66 3.84
C THR A 9 1.26 -0.55 4.90
N LEU A 10 2.39 0.16 5.06
CA LEU A 10 2.52 1.22 6.04
C LEU A 10 1.76 2.50 5.68
N SER A 11 1.56 2.82 4.40
CA SER A 11 0.71 3.94 3.99
C SER A 11 -0.75 3.66 4.35
N GLY A 12 -1.19 2.41 4.23
CA GLY A 12 -2.44 1.91 4.82
C GLY A 12 -2.50 2.06 6.35
N VAL A 13 -1.42 1.69 7.05
CA VAL A 13 -1.31 1.91 8.51
C VAL A 13 -1.41 3.40 8.84
N ALA A 14 -0.79 4.29 8.07
CA ALA A 14 -0.86 5.74 8.24
C ALA A 14 -2.32 6.21 8.14
N ILE A 15 -3.07 5.79 7.12
CA ILE A 15 -4.51 6.04 7.00
C ILE A 15 -5.27 5.53 8.23
N GLY A 16 -4.97 4.32 8.69
CA GLY A 16 -5.60 3.74 9.87
C GLY A 16 -5.30 4.48 11.18
N THR A 17 -4.09 5.05 11.33
CA THR A 17 -3.78 5.92 12.47
C THR A 17 -4.57 7.23 12.44
N VAL A 18 -4.83 7.78 11.26
CA VAL A 18 -5.70 8.95 11.10
C VAL A 18 -7.13 8.59 11.49
N ALA A 19 -7.67 7.51 10.92
CA ALA A 19 -8.99 7.00 11.28
C ALA A 19 -9.13 6.79 12.80
N ALA A 20 -8.13 6.19 13.45
CA ALA A 20 -8.11 6.01 14.90
C ALA A 20 -8.21 7.34 15.68
N ASN A 21 -7.60 8.42 15.19
CA ASN A 21 -7.69 9.76 15.78
C ASN A 21 -9.08 10.41 15.58
N PHE A 22 -9.81 10.06 14.52
CA PHE A 22 -11.21 10.44 14.30
C PHE A 22 -12.22 9.61 15.10
N SER A 23 -11.80 8.47 15.66
CA SER A 23 -12.66 7.62 16.49
C SER A 23 -12.85 8.18 17.92
N LYS A 24 -14.10 8.38 18.32
CA LYS A 24 -14.51 8.60 19.72
C LYS A 24 -14.73 7.29 20.50
N GLN A 25 -14.60 6.14 19.83
CA GLN A 25 -14.91 4.82 20.38
C GLN A 25 -13.74 4.26 21.24
N SER A 26 -13.85 2.98 21.59
CA SER A 26 -12.87 2.26 22.43
C SER A 26 -11.52 2.06 21.73
N TRP A 27 -10.50 1.71 22.53
CA TRP A 27 -9.17 1.33 22.01
C TRP A 27 -9.24 0.15 21.04
N LYS A 28 -10.23 -0.74 21.19
CA LYS A 28 -10.46 -1.84 20.25
C LYS A 28 -10.78 -1.32 18.85
N THR A 29 -11.71 -0.36 18.72
CA THR A 29 -12.02 0.23 17.41
C THR A 29 -10.80 0.94 16.82
N LYS A 30 -10.04 1.67 17.64
CA LYS A 30 -8.82 2.36 17.19
C LYS A 30 -7.77 1.39 16.66
N PHE A 31 -7.53 0.28 17.38
CA PHE A 31 -6.66 -0.79 16.93
C PHE A 31 -7.12 -1.39 15.60
N TRP A 32 -8.42 -1.72 15.49
CA TRP A 32 -8.97 -2.27 14.24
C TRP A 32 -8.92 -1.29 13.08
N SER A 33 -9.03 0.02 13.29
CA SER A 33 -8.77 1.01 12.24
C SER A 33 -7.34 0.90 11.71
N VAL A 34 -6.34 0.91 12.58
CA VAL A 34 -4.93 0.79 12.18
C VAL A 34 -4.67 -0.53 11.45
N PHE A 35 -5.13 -1.64 12.03
CA PHE A 35 -4.97 -2.97 11.44
C PHE A 35 -5.64 -3.08 10.07
N LEU A 36 -6.90 -2.64 9.94
CA LEU A 36 -7.64 -2.75 8.68
C LEU A 36 -7.12 -1.79 7.62
N GLY A 37 -6.58 -0.63 8.00
CA GLY A 37 -5.86 0.25 7.06
C GLY A 37 -4.64 -0.46 6.46
N GLY A 38 -3.79 -1.05 7.29
CA GLY A 38 -2.65 -1.83 6.82
C GLY A 38 -3.04 -3.05 5.99
N LEU A 39 -4.07 -3.80 6.44
CA LEU A 39 -4.58 -4.95 5.69
C LEU A 39 -5.13 -4.53 4.32
N GLY A 40 -5.88 -3.42 4.26
CA GLY A 40 -6.42 -2.89 3.01
C GLY A 40 -5.32 -2.58 2.00
N ALA A 41 -4.21 -1.98 2.46
CA ALA A 41 -3.10 -1.61 1.59
C ALA A 41 -2.14 -2.77 1.25
N ALA A 42 -2.11 -3.84 2.07
CA ALA A 42 -1.30 -5.03 1.78
C ALA A 42 -2.00 -6.03 0.84
N LEU A 43 -3.33 -5.95 0.73
CA LEU A 43 -4.12 -6.91 -0.04
C LEU A 43 -3.90 -6.88 -1.55
N PRO A 44 -3.69 -5.73 -2.20
CA PRO A 44 -3.30 -5.72 -3.61
C PRO A 44 -2.09 -6.61 -3.87
N ASP A 45 -1.03 -6.51 -3.07
CA ASP A 45 0.19 -7.33 -3.18
C ASP A 45 0.06 -8.77 -2.66
N PHE A 46 -1.14 -9.24 -2.31
CA PHE A 46 -1.30 -10.55 -1.65
C PHE A 46 -0.75 -11.71 -2.48
N ASP A 47 -0.83 -11.61 -3.81
CA ASP A 47 -0.32 -12.64 -4.72
C ASP A 47 1.21 -12.61 -4.86
N ALA A 48 1.95 -11.70 -4.20
CA ALA A 48 3.40 -11.78 -4.03
C ALA A 48 3.83 -13.09 -3.33
N ILE A 49 2.91 -13.72 -2.57
CA ILE A 49 3.10 -15.07 -2.05
C ILE A 49 3.37 -16.10 -3.14
N SER A 50 2.90 -15.86 -4.37
CA SER A 50 3.12 -16.73 -5.52
C SER A 50 4.58 -16.76 -5.97
N LEU A 51 5.38 -15.74 -5.63
CA LEU A 51 6.81 -15.73 -5.86
C LEU A 51 7.62 -16.53 -4.83
N TRP A 52 6.99 -17.06 -3.77
CA TRP A 52 7.68 -17.92 -2.82
C TRP A 52 8.21 -19.17 -3.52
N SER A 53 9.50 -19.50 -3.29
CA SER A 53 10.20 -20.57 -3.99
C SER A 53 9.57 -21.97 -3.91
N LYS A 54 8.67 -22.21 -2.95
CA LYS A 54 7.94 -23.48 -2.82
C LYS A 54 6.46 -23.37 -3.24
N PHE A 55 6.00 -22.23 -3.72
CA PHE A 55 4.60 -21.99 -4.06
C PHE A 55 4.09 -23.02 -5.06
N ASP A 56 4.75 -23.18 -6.21
CA ASP A 56 4.33 -24.11 -7.26
C ASP A 56 4.28 -25.56 -6.77
N GLY A 57 5.26 -25.99 -5.98
CA GLY A 57 5.34 -27.34 -5.43
C GLY A 57 4.36 -27.62 -4.28
N THR A 58 3.75 -26.59 -3.69
CA THR A 58 2.85 -26.70 -2.54
C THR A 58 1.45 -26.22 -2.90
N ILE A 59 1.19 -24.91 -2.79
CA ILE A 59 -0.11 -24.28 -3.03
C ILE A 59 -0.52 -24.45 -4.49
N GLY A 60 0.39 -24.21 -5.43
CA GLY A 60 0.13 -24.36 -6.87
C GLY A 60 -0.33 -25.78 -7.22
N LYS A 61 0.42 -26.79 -6.75
CA LYS A 61 0.07 -28.21 -6.91
C LYS A 61 -1.22 -28.59 -6.19
N LEU A 62 -1.43 -28.11 -4.96
CA LEU A 62 -2.64 -28.39 -4.17
C LEU A 62 -3.91 -27.87 -4.86
N LEU A 63 -3.83 -26.68 -5.46
CA LEU A 63 -4.95 -26.03 -6.15
C LEU A 63 -5.06 -26.43 -7.63
N GLY A 64 -4.13 -27.22 -8.16
CA GLY A 64 -4.09 -27.62 -9.56
C GLY A 64 -3.93 -26.44 -10.53
N LEU A 65 -3.15 -25.42 -10.14
CA LEU A 65 -2.95 -24.22 -10.97
C LEU A 65 -2.23 -24.56 -12.27
N GLN A 66 -2.71 -24.02 -13.38
CA GLN A 66 -2.08 -24.19 -14.70
C GLN A 66 -0.93 -23.22 -14.94
N HIS A 67 -0.85 -22.14 -14.16
CA HIS A 67 0.18 -21.11 -14.24
C HIS A 67 1.13 -21.21 -13.06
N THR A 68 2.42 -20.98 -13.31
CA THR A 68 3.41 -20.87 -12.23
C THR A 68 3.17 -19.61 -11.41
N GLY A 69 3.67 -19.58 -10.18
CA GLY A 69 3.53 -18.42 -9.32
C GLY A 69 4.10 -17.14 -9.93
N SER A 70 5.26 -17.23 -10.60
CA SER A 70 5.82 -16.11 -11.37
C SER A 70 4.89 -15.63 -12.49
N GLN A 71 4.25 -16.54 -13.23
CA GLN A 71 3.26 -16.18 -14.25
C GLN A 71 2.04 -15.49 -13.63
N ILE A 72 1.57 -15.96 -12.47
CA ILE A 72 0.44 -15.34 -11.77
C ILE A 72 0.80 -13.92 -11.36
N TYR A 73 1.93 -13.73 -10.68
CA TYR A 73 2.36 -12.43 -10.19
C TYR A 73 2.56 -11.41 -11.32
N PHE A 74 3.34 -11.74 -12.35
CA PHE A 74 3.63 -10.81 -13.45
C PHE A 74 2.53 -10.75 -14.52
N GLY A 75 1.52 -11.61 -14.43
CA GLY A 75 0.42 -11.69 -15.38
C GLY A 75 -0.70 -10.71 -15.09
N LYS A 76 -1.59 -10.53 -16.06
CA LYS A 76 -2.84 -9.74 -15.93
C LYS A 76 -4.07 -10.64 -15.86
N PHE A 77 -3.96 -11.75 -15.14
CA PHE A 77 -5.09 -12.63 -14.91
C PHE A 77 -6.13 -11.90 -14.06
N TRP A 78 -7.42 -12.19 -14.25
CA TRP A 78 -8.47 -11.52 -13.45
C TRP A 78 -8.27 -11.72 -11.93
N TYR A 79 -7.56 -12.78 -11.52
CA TYR A 79 -7.22 -13.10 -10.14
C TYR A 79 -5.78 -12.72 -9.74
N SER A 80 -4.97 -12.12 -10.63
CA SER A 80 -3.68 -11.53 -10.25
C SER A 80 -3.86 -10.10 -9.73
N HIS A 81 -2.84 -9.61 -9.03
CA HIS A 81 -2.88 -8.27 -8.46
C HIS A 81 -3.06 -7.19 -9.52
N HIS A 82 -2.34 -7.30 -10.64
CA HIS A 82 -2.37 -6.34 -11.74
C HIS A 82 -3.72 -6.20 -12.48
N ALA A 83 -4.76 -6.99 -12.16
CA ALA A 83 -6.10 -6.83 -12.72
C ALA A 83 -7.11 -6.40 -11.65
N ALA A 84 -7.88 -7.36 -11.09
CA ALA A 84 -8.99 -7.02 -10.21
C ALA A 84 -8.50 -6.39 -8.91
N PHE A 85 -7.41 -6.87 -8.32
CA PHE A 85 -6.89 -6.35 -7.06
C PHE A 85 -6.21 -4.97 -7.20
N HIS A 86 -5.88 -4.53 -8.41
CA HIS A 86 -5.46 -3.15 -8.72
C HIS A 86 -6.64 -2.24 -9.04
N SER A 87 -7.81 -2.45 -8.43
CA SER A 87 -9.02 -1.70 -8.74
C SER A 87 -9.79 -1.21 -7.51
N LEU A 88 -10.49 -0.09 -7.68
CA LEU A 88 -11.45 0.39 -6.69
C LEU A 88 -12.61 -0.61 -6.51
N PHE A 89 -12.93 -1.38 -7.56
CA PHE A 89 -13.92 -2.44 -7.50
C PHE A 89 -13.55 -3.51 -6.48
N ALA A 90 -12.29 -3.96 -6.41
CA ALA A 90 -11.86 -4.92 -5.40
C ALA A 90 -11.91 -4.35 -3.99
N ALA A 91 -11.47 -3.11 -3.78
CA ALA A 91 -11.54 -2.46 -2.46
C ALA A 91 -12.97 -2.47 -1.89
N ILE A 92 -13.95 -2.07 -2.71
CA ILE A 92 -15.36 -2.04 -2.33
C ILE A 92 -15.93 -3.47 -2.25
N GLY A 93 -15.62 -4.32 -3.22
CA GLY A 93 -16.10 -5.70 -3.31
C GLY A 93 -15.71 -6.54 -2.10
N LEU A 94 -14.46 -6.44 -1.65
CA LEU A 94 -13.97 -7.12 -0.45
C LEU A 94 -14.66 -6.60 0.83
N ALA A 95 -14.89 -5.28 0.93
CA ALA A 95 -15.65 -4.70 2.03
C ALA A 95 -17.12 -5.20 2.05
N VAL A 96 -17.76 -5.30 0.88
CA VAL A 96 -19.11 -5.87 0.75
C VAL A 96 -19.12 -7.35 1.13
N LEU A 97 -18.16 -8.13 0.62
CA LEU A 97 -18.04 -9.55 0.92
C LEU A 97 -17.87 -9.79 2.43
N ALA A 98 -16.98 -9.04 3.09
CA ALA A 98 -16.80 -9.11 4.53
C ALA A 98 -18.09 -8.79 5.28
N THR A 99 -18.85 -7.80 4.81
CA THR A 99 -20.16 -7.44 5.37
C THR A 99 -21.17 -8.58 5.25
N LEU A 100 -21.23 -9.23 4.08
CA LEU A 100 -22.13 -10.36 3.82
C LEU A 100 -21.79 -11.55 4.71
N VAL A 101 -20.50 -11.89 4.86
CA VAL A 101 -20.06 -12.98 5.75
C VAL A 101 -20.46 -12.69 7.20
N ILE A 102 -20.20 -11.48 7.69
CA ILE A 102 -20.59 -11.08 9.05
C ILE A 102 -22.12 -11.11 9.22
N TRP A 103 -22.85 -10.66 8.21
CA TRP A 103 -24.31 -10.71 8.21
C TRP A 103 -24.83 -12.15 8.26
N MET A 104 -24.27 -13.08 7.49
CA MET A 104 -24.65 -14.49 7.52
C MET A 104 -24.44 -15.11 8.89
N ILE A 105 -23.35 -14.74 9.58
CA ILE A 105 -23.01 -15.25 10.92
C ILE A 105 -23.87 -14.61 12.01
N LYS A 106 -24.01 -13.28 12.00
CA LYS A 106 -24.64 -12.53 13.10
C LYS A 106 -26.12 -12.20 12.90
N ARG A 107 -26.62 -12.31 11.65
CA ARG A 107 -28.01 -12.00 11.24
C ARG A 107 -28.52 -10.62 11.68
N GLN A 108 -27.61 -9.67 11.88
CA GLN A 108 -27.92 -8.30 12.30
C GLN A 108 -28.40 -7.42 11.13
N ASN A 109 -28.99 -6.26 11.40
CA ASN A 109 -29.33 -5.31 10.36
C ASN A 109 -28.05 -4.77 9.67
N VAL A 110 -27.92 -5.00 8.36
CA VAL A 110 -26.71 -4.66 7.57
C VAL A 110 -26.42 -3.17 7.56
N LEU A 111 -27.44 -2.34 7.28
CA LEU A 111 -27.27 -0.89 7.19
C LEU A 111 -26.79 -0.30 8.52
N ARG A 112 -27.38 -0.75 9.64
CA ARG A 112 -26.94 -0.36 10.98
C ARG A 112 -25.50 -0.78 11.24
N PHE A 113 -25.12 -1.99 10.84
CA PHE A 113 -23.76 -2.50 11.01
C PHE A 113 -22.74 -1.68 10.22
N ILE A 114 -23.01 -1.39 8.95
CA ILE A 114 -22.15 -0.53 8.11
C ILE A 114 -22.00 0.84 8.75
N HIS A 115 -23.11 1.47 9.14
CA HIS A 115 -23.08 2.80 9.77
C HIS A 115 -22.23 2.82 11.05
N GLN A 116 -22.37 1.80 11.92
CA GLN A 116 -21.60 1.70 13.16
C GLN A 116 -20.10 1.46 12.94
N ASN A 117 -19.73 0.83 11.83
CA ASN A 117 -18.35 0.46 11.48
C ASN A 117 -17.80 1.28 10.31
N GLY A 118 -18.46 2.39 9.93
CA GLY A 118 -18.10 3.17 8.74
C GLY A 118 -16.64 3.63 8.74
N LEU A 119 -16.10 3.94 9.92
CA LEU A 119 -14.68 4.29 10.08
C LEU A 119 -13.74 3.10 9.78
N LEU A 120 -14.12 1.87 10.14
CA LEU A 120 -13.33 0.67 9.86
C LEU A 120 -13.33 0.36 8.37
N TYR A 121 -14.49 0.43 7.72
CA TYR A 121 -14.60 0.29 6.27
C TYR A 121 -13.84 1.38 5.53
N GLY A 122 -14.00 2.64 5.96
CA GLY A 122 -13.26 3.77 5.40
C GLY A 122 -11.75 3.57 5.53
N SER A 123 -11.28 3.10 6.68
CA SER A 123 -9.86 2.80 6.87
C SER A 123 -9.34 1.73 5.91
N PHE A 124 -10.09 0.63 5.75
CA PHE A 124 -9.74 -0.45 4.83
C PHE A 124 -9.71 0.04 3.37
N ILE A 125 -10.80 0.67 2.92
CA ILE A 125 -10.96 1.12 1.54
C ILE A 125 -9.93 2.19 1.20
N LEU A 126 -9.72 3.17 2.08
CA LEU A 126 -8.74 4.24 1.85
C LEU A 126 -7.31 3.70 1.90
N GLY A 127 -6.99 2.74 2.78
CA GLY A 127 -5.70 2.07 2.76
C GLY A 127 -5.43 1.38 1.43
N PHE A 128 -6.42 0.62 0.95
CA PHE A 128 -6.36 -0.02 -0.37
C PHE A 128 -6.17 1.00 -1.51
N VAL A 129 -6.95 2.09 -1.50
CA VAL A 129 -6.84 3.14 -2.54
C VAL A 129 -5.48 3.83 -2.51
N VAL A 130 -4.92 4.10 -1.32
CA VAL A 130 -3.59 4.72 -1.22
C VAL A 130 -2.51 3.81 -1.82
N HIS A 131 -2.56 2.49 -1.58
CA HIS A 131 -1.69 1.54 -2.29
C HIS A 131 -1.80 1.76 -3.81
N LEU A 132 -3.02 1.75 -4.36
CA LEU A 132 -3.23 1.92 -5.81
C LEU A 132 -2.65 3.24 -6.34
N LEU A 133 -2.68 4.31 -5.54
CA LEU A 133 -2.12 5.59 -5.94
C LEU A 133 -0.59 5.62 -5.86
N GLU A 134 -0.01 4.90 -4.90
CA GLU A 134 1.46 4.77 -4.75
C GLU A 134 2.10 3.96 -5.87
N ASP A 135 1.34 3.05 -6.49
CA ASP A 135 1.75 2.31 -7.67
C ASP A 135 1.79 3.16 -8.94
N MET A 136 0.87 4.10 -9.13
CA MET A 136 0.80 4.91 -10.36
C MET A 136 2.13 5.59 -10.78
N PRO A 137 2.94 6.16 -9.87
CA PRO A 137 4.21 6.78 -10.22
C PRO A 137 5.36 5.79 -10.53
N THR A 138 5.22 4.49 -10.31
CA THR A 138 6.27 3.51 -10.66
C THR A 138 6.31 3.27 -12.18
N PRO A 139 7.36 2.62 -12.74
CA PRO A 139 7.44 2.33 -14.17
C PRO A 139 6.35 1.37 -14.66
N ALA A 140 5.86 1.53 -15.88
CA ALA A 140 4.82 0.65 -16.44
C ALA A 140 5.23 -0.83 -16.54
N ALA A 141 6.50 -1.14 -16.78
CA ALA A 141 7.05 -2.51 -16.84
C ALA A 141 6.09 -3.53 -17.51
N VAL A 142 5.90 -4.72 -16.94
CA VAL A 142 5.04 -5.78 -17.48
C VAL A 142 3.54 -5.59 -17.18
N TRP A 143 3.21 -4.75 -16.20
CA TRP A 143 1.85 -4.59 -15.66
C TRP A 143 1.08 -3.43 -16.30
N GLY A 144 1.77 -2.45 -16.90
CA GLY A 144 1.20 -1.37 -17.70
C GLY A 144 0.48 -0.28 -16.91
N GLY A 145 0.58 -0.28 -15.58
CA GLY A 145 -0.13 0.63 -14.68
C GLY A 145 -1.22 -0.04 -13.86
N VAL A 146 -2.05 0.76 -13.19
CA VAL A 146 -3.11 0.32 -12.29
C VAL A 146 -4.43 0.21 -13.05
N ASN A 147 -5.10 -0.93 -13.00
CA ASN A 147 -6.45 -1.09 -13.55
C ASN A 147 -7.53 -0.55 -12.60
N PHE A 148 -7.46 0.76 -12.33
CA PHE A 148 -8.24 1.40 -11.28
C PHE A 148 -9.77 1.19 -11.44
N PHE A 149 -10.23 1.06 -12.69
CA PHE A 149 -11.63 0.90 -13.08
C PHE A 149 -11.97 -0.47 -13.67
N PHE A 150 -11.32 -1.56 -13.21
CA PHE A 150 -11.69 -2.93 -13.57
C PHE A 150 -13.23 -3.13 -13.52
N PRO A 151 -13.87 -3.81 -14.49
CA PRO A 151 -13.28 -4.63 -15.56
C PRO A 151 -12.94 -3.90 -16.85
N SER A 152 -12.71 -2.58 -16.81
CA SER A 152 -12.14 -1.85 -17.95
C SER A 152 -10.76 -2.42 -18.33
N ASP A 153 -10.41 -2.34 -19.62
CA ASP A 153 -9.06 -2.64 -20.10
C ASP A 153 -8.12 -1.41 -20.02
N ALA A 154 -8.59 -0.31 -19.42
CA ALA A 154 -7.82 0.93 -19.27
C ALA A 154 -6.93 0.90 -18.01
N TYR A 155 -5.62 0.87 -18.23
CA TYR A 155 -4.60 0.96 -17.19
C TYR A 155 -4.12 2.41 -17.05
N ILE A 156 -4.02 2.90 -15.81
CA ILE A 156 -3.65 4.29 -15.47
C ILE A 156 -2.42 4.26 -14.57
N GLY A 157 -1.44 5.12 -14.81
CA GLY A 157 -0.18 5.11 -14.07
C GLY A 157 0.97 4.58 -14.92
N GLY A 158 1.93 3.92 -14.27
CA GLY A 158 3.16 3.51 -14.95
C GLY A 158 4.04 4.70 -15.35
N PHE A 159 3.93 5.83 -14.63
CA PHE A 159 4.51 7.11 -15.03
C PHE A 159 6.04 7.15 -14.94
N GLY A 160 6.67 6.19 -14.24
CA GLY A 160 8.13 6.13 -14.10
C GLY A 160 8.74 7.34 -13.37
N LYS A 161 8.00 7.95 -12.43
CA LYS A 161 8.48 9.08 -11.62
C LYS A 161 9.37 8.64 -10.47
N ILE A 162 9.16 7.44 -9.95
CA ILE A 162 10.03 6.80 -8.97
C ILE A 162 10.48 5.44 -9.47
N TRP A 163 11.55 4.93 -8.87
CA TRP A 163 11.93 3.53 -9.05
C TRP A 163 11.10 2.63 -8.14
N TRP A 164 11.10 1.34 -8.41
CA TRP A 164 10.33 0.36 -7.64
C TRP A 164 10.76 0.27 -6.18
N TRP A 165 12.05 0.12 -5.90
CA TRP A 165 12.43 -0.51 -4.63
C TRP A 165 12.93 0.42 -3.54
N ASN A 166 13.61 1.50 -3.91
CA ASN A 166 14.55 2.17 -3.01
C ASN A 166 14.00 3.50 -2.50
N ASN A 167 12.68 3.65 -2.35
CA ASN A 167 12.01 4.91 -2.01
C ASN A 167 12.10 5.26 -0.51
N TYR A 168 13.33 5.36 0.01
CA TYR A 168 13.62 5.48 1.45
C TYR A 168 13.09 6.77 2.07
N ASP A 169 13.13 7.89 1.36
CA ASP A 169 12.53 9.15 1.79
C ASP A 169 11.01 9.06 1.94
N ILE A 170 10.32 8.43 0.99
CA ILE A 170 8.86 8.21 1.04
C ILE A 170 8.51 7.32 2.23
N PHE A 171 9.25 6.23 2.44
CA PHE A 171 9.13 5.37 3.60
C PHE A 171 9.24 6.16 4.92
N LEU A 172 10.24 7.03 5.04
CA LEU A 172 10.46 7.85 6.23
C LEU A 172 9.34 8.88 6.44
N ILE A 173 8.79 9.46 5.38
CA ILE A 173 7.62 10.35 5.46
C ILE A 173 6.42 9.58 6.02
N ILE A 174 6.14 8.38 5.50
CA ILE A 174 5.05 7.50 5.98
C ILE A 174 5.25 7.18 7.47
N LEU A 175 6.46 6.77 7.87
CA LEU A 175 6.78 6.52 9.28
C LEU A 175 6.61 7.75 10.17
N GLY A 176 6.96 8.94 9.66
CA GLY A 176 6.75 10.21 10.35
C GLY A 176 5.26 10.48 10.60
N VAL A 177 4.41 10.26 9.58
CA VAL A 177 2.94 10.40 9.70
C VAL A 177 2.38 9.43 10.72
N ILE A 178 2.78 8.15 10.67
CA ILE A 178 2.36 7.12 11.65
C ILE A 178 2.76 7.54 13.06
N THR A 179 4.03 7.88 13.27
CA THR A 179 4.58 8.20 14.58
C THR A 179 3.88 9.42 15.17
N LEU A 180 3.72 10.49 14.40
CA LEU A 180 3.00 11.69 14.83
C LEU A 180 1.55 11.37 15.19
N ASN A 181 0.86 10.59 14.36
CA ASN A 181 -0.52 10.21 14.64
C ASN A 181 -0.67 9.33 15.88
N LEU A 182 0.29 8.45 16.18
CA LEU A 182 0.30 7.65 17.41
C LEU A 182 0.55 8.51 18.65
N ILE A 183 1.47 9.48 18.57
CA ILE A 183 1.71 10.45 19.66
C ILE A 183 0.42 11.25 19.93
N VAL A 184 -0.21 11.78 18.88
CA VAL A 184 -1.45 12.55 18.96
C VAL A 184 -2.61 11.69 19.48
N LEU A 185 -2.63 10.39 19.17
CA LEU A 185 -3.65 9.46 19.67
C LEU A 185 -3.60 9.31 21.20
N GLY A 186 -2.42 9.47 21.79
CA GLY A 186 -2.20 9.48 23.25
C GLY A 186 -2.80 10.69 23.97
N LEU A 187 -3.21 11.73 23.26
CA LEU A 187 -3.82 12.91 23.88
C LEU A 187 -5.20 12.61 24.50
N PRO A 188 -5.57 13.27 25.63
CA PRO A 188 -6.84 13.03 26.29
C PRO A 188 -8.06 13.28 25.40
N LYS A 189 -9.14 12.54 25.62
CA LYS A 189 -10.37 12.61 24.79
C LYS A 189 -10.97 14.02 24.67
N LYS A 190 -10.80 14.89 25.67
CA LYS A 190 -11.26 16.29 25.63
C LYS A 190 -10.65 17.11 24.48
N TRP A 191 -9.49 16.71 23.98
CA TRP A 191 -8.79 17.34 22.85
C TRP A 191 -9.17 16.75 21.49
N TYR A 192 -10.34 16.10 21.38
CA TYR A 192 -10.76 15.38 20.16
C TYR A 192 -10.61 16.22 18.89
N SER A 193 -11.15 17.45 18.87
CA SER A 193 -11.13 18.31 17.68
C SER A 193 -9.70 18.67 17.25
N VAL A 194 -8.85 19.00 18.23
CA VAL A 194 -7.44 19.34 17.99
C VAL A 194 -6.68 18.12 17.46
N ARG A 195 -6.87 16.95 18.09
CA ARG A 195 -6.30 15.67 17.64
C ARG A 195 -6.66 15.36 16.18
N SER A 196 -7.95 15.42 15.84
CA SER A 196 -8.39 15.09 14.48
C SER A 196 -7.84 16.10 13.46
N GLY A 197 -7.77 17.38 13.82
CA GLY A 197 -7.17 18.41 12.99
C GLY A 197 -5.67 18.20 12.74
N ILE A 198 -4.88 17.97 13.80
CA ILE A 198 -3.44 17.68 13.68
C ILE A 198 -3.23 16.42 12.85
N SER A 199 -4.01 15.37 13.14
CA SER A 199 -3.88 14.08 12.46
C SER A 199 -4.16 14.15 10.97
N PHE A 200 -5.24 14.86 10.58
CA PHE A 200 -5.54 15.09 9.18
C PHE A 200 -4.49 15.98 8.51
N SER A 201 -4.02 17.03 9.19
CA SER A 201 -2.96 17.90 8.67
C SER A 201 -1.66 17.14 8.42
N ALA A 202 -1.29 16.24 9.34
CA ALA A 202 -0.14 15.35 9.19
C ALA A 202 -0.26 14.47 7.95
N LEU A 203 -1.44 13.90 7.68
CA LEU A 203 -1.70 13.11 6.48
C LEU A 203 -1.56 13.95 5.20
N VAL A 204 -2.19 15.14 5.16
CA VAL A 204 -2.15 16.01 3.98
C VAL A 204 -0.72 16.49 3.69
N LEU A 205 0.02 16.91 4.71
CA LEU A 205 1.41 17.33 4.56
C LEU A 205 2.31 16.16 4.16
N GLY A 206 2.12 14.99 4.78
CA GLY A 206 2.86 13.77 4.42
C GLY A 206 2.62 13.38 2.97
N ALA A 207 1.36 13.31 2.54
CA ALA A 207 1.00 13.03 1.14
C ALA A 207 1.58 14.09 0.19
N GLY A 208 1.50 15.37 0.56
CA GLY A 208 2.08 16.47 -0.22
C GLY A 208 3.60 16.34 -0.39
N PHE A 209 4.32 16.01 0.69
CA PHE A 209 5.76 15.78 0.62
C PHE A 209 6.11 14.52 -0.18
N SER A 210 5.36 13.42 -0.03
CA SER A 210 5.55 12.22 -0.84
C SER A 210 5.35 12.52 -2.33
N CYS A 211 4.25 13.18 -2.70
CA CYS A 211 4.02 13.61 -4.08
C CYS A 211 5.13 14.53 -4.59
N TYR A 212 5.56 15.51 -3.80
CA TYR A 212 6.68 16.37 -4.17
C TYR A 212 7.93 15.53 -4.49
N GLN A 213 8.35 14.65 -3.56
CA GLN A 213 9.52 13.79 -3.76
C GLN A 213 9.38 12.89 -4.99
N MET A 214 8.19 12.32 -5.24
CA MET A 214 7.94 11.48 -6.40
C MET A 214 8.06 12.27 -7.71
N PHE A 215 7.44 13.46 -7.81
CA PHE A 215 7.31 14.18 -9.07
C PHE A 215 8.49 15.13 -9.38
N THR A 216 9.40 15.36 -8.44
CA THR A 216 10.59 16.19 -8.65
C THR A 216 11.88 15.40 -8.82
N ARG A 217 11.81 14.07 -9.00
CA ARG A 217 13.01 13.27 -9.31
C ARG A 217 13.62 13.75 -10.65
N PRO A 218 14.95 13.84 -10.75
CA PRO A 218 15.61 14.33 -11.97
C PRO A 218 15.68 13.29 -13.10
N ILE A 219 15.37 12.03 -12.82
CA ILE A 219 15.46 10.91 -13.76
C ILE A 219 14.05 10.38 -14.05
N ASP A 220 13.79 10.12 -15.32
CA ASP A 220 12.62 9.39 -15.78
C ASP A 220 12.94 7.88 -15.80
N PHE A 221 12.22 7.12 -14.99
CA PHE A 221 12.35 5.67 -14.85
C PHE A 221 11.40 4.89 -15.77
N SER A 222 10.69 5.55 -16.69
CA SER A 222 9.71 4.90 -17.55
C SER A 222 10.34 3.85 -18.47
N TYR A 223 9.72 2.68 -18.51
CA TYR A 223 9.96 1.62 -19.48
C TYR A 223 8.72 0.71 -19.56
N SER A 224 8.59 -0.04 -20.65
CA SER A 224 7.53 -1.04 -20.84
C SER A 224 8.14 -2.41 -21.10
N GLY A 225 7.49 -3.47 -20.62
CA GLY A 225 8.03 -4.82 -20.66
C GLY A 225 9.30 -4.96 -19.81
N HIS A 226 10.41 -5.35 -20.45
CA HIS A 226 11.71 -5.49 -19.81
C HIS A 226 12.66 -4.38 -20.27
N THR A 227 13.61 -4.00 -19.42
CA THR A 227 14.64 -3.01 -19.73
C THR A 227 16.02 -3.59 -19.51
N GLU A 228 16.92 -3.39 -20.48
CA GLU A 228 18.36 -3.72 -20.34
C GLU A 228 19.09 -2.75 -19.40
N LYS A 229 18.44 -1.62 -19.06
CA LYS A 229 19.02 -0.56 -18.20
C LYS A 229 18.59 -0.70 -16.73
N TYR A 230 18.15 -1.88 -16.31
CA TYR A 230 17.66 -2.09 -14.94
C TYR A 230 18.69 -1.68 -13.89
N ASP A 231 19.93 -2.18 -14.00
CA ASP A 231 21.03 -1.85 -13.07
C ASP A 231 21.36 -0.36 -13.04
N TYR A 232 21.23 0.31 -14.21
CA TYR A 232 21.42 1.74 -14.30
C TYR A 232 20.35 2.49 -13.51
N TYR A 233 19.06 2.15 -13.69
CA TYR A 233 17.97 2.78 -12.97
C TYR A 233 18.05 2.54 -11.47
N GLU A 234 18.37 1.32 -11.05
CA GLU A 234 18.54 1.01 -9.64
C GLU A 234 19.67 1.84 -9.02
N LYS A 235 20.82 1.94 -9.70
CA LYS A 235 21.95 2.76 -9.26
C LYS A 235 21.60 4.25 -9.18
N GLN A 236 20.91 4.79 -10.19
CA GLN A 236 20.46 6.19 -10.18
C GLN A 236 19.48 6.45 -9.04
N SER A 237 18.52 5.54 -8.81
CA SER A 237 17.57 5.65 -7.70
C SER A 237 18.28 5.70 -6.36
N LYS A 238 19.24 4.80 -6.10
CA LYS A 238 20.03 4.81 -4.85
C LYS A 238 20.84 6.10 -4.68
N GLU A 239 21.43 6.61 -5.76
CA GLU A 239 22.19 7.86 -5.70
C GLU A 239 21.28 9.07 -5.39
N ILE A 240 20.10 9.15 -5.99
CA ILE A 240 19.10 10.20 -5.66
C ILE A 240 18.72 10.13 -4.18
N GLN A 241 18.50 8.93 -3.65
CA GLN A 241 18.15 8.73 -2.24
C GLN A 241 19.29 9.14 -1.31
N ARG A 242 20.53 8.83 -1.68
CA ARG A 242 21.73 9.28 -0.95
C ARG A 242 21.84 10.79 -0.93
N GLN A 243 21.52 11.47 -2.03
CA GLN A 243 21.54 12.93 -2.10
C GLN A 243 20.48 13.57 -1.22
N ILE A 244 19.27 12.99 -1.15
CA ILE A 244 18.15 13.52 -0.36
C ILE A 244 18.32 13.27 1.13
N LEU A 245 18.73 12.07 1.50
CA LEU A 245 18.83 11.65 2.91
C LEU A 245 20.19 11.99 3.54
N GLY A 246 21.21 12.23 2.72
CA GLY A 246 22.60 12.27 3.15
C GLY A 246 23.15 10.86 3.45
N GLY A 247 24.47 10.75 3.49
CA GLY A 247 25.15 9.45 3.55
C GLY A 247 24.80 8.59 4.78
N GLN A 248 24.65 9.20 5.97
CA GLN A 248 24.38 8.46 7.20
C GLN A 248 23.00 7.80 7.20
N VAL A 249 21.95 8.57 6.93
CA VAL A 249 20.56 8.06 6.92
C VAL A 249 20.37 7.09 5.75
N PHE A 250 20.93 7.40 4.57
CA PHE A 250 20.92 6.50 3.43
C PHE A 250 21.54 5.13 3.78
N ASN A 251 22.74 5.09 4.35
CA ASN A 251 23.42 3.85 4.68
C ASN A 251 22.65 3.03 5.73
N MET A 252 22.00 3.71 6.70
CA MET A 252 21.12 3.05 7.66
C MET A 252 19.92 2.40 6.96
N MET A 253 19.27 3.13 6.05
CA MET A 253 18.11 2.63 5.29
C MET A 253 18.48 1.50 4.35
N GLU A 254 19.59 1.61 3.62
CA GLU A 254 20.10 0.54 2.76
C GLU A 254 20.49 -0.70 3.58
N SER A 255 21.07 -0.52 4.78
CA SER A 255 21.35 -1.64 5.69
C SER A 255 20.07 -2.33 6.17
N LEU A 256 18.99 -1.57 6.40
CA LEU A 256 17.70 -2.11 6.78
C LEU A 256 17.06 -2.89 5.61
N ASP A 257 17.04 -2.32 4.42
CA ASP A 257 16.50 -2.93 3.21
C ASP A 257 17.20 -4.27 2.89
N ASN A 258 18.54 -4.29 2.95
CA ASN A 258 19.35 -5.49 2.73
C ASN A 258 19.15 -6.61 3.78
N LYS A 259 18.56 -6.30 4.95
CA LYS A 259 18.28 -7.30 5.99
C LYS A 259 16.93 -7.99 5.84
N ILE A 260 16.06 -7.48 4.97
CA ILE A 260 14.73 -8.07 4.79
C ILE A 260 14.90 -9.35 3.96
N PRO A 261 14.54 -10.54 4.49
CA PRO A 261 14.85 -11.83 3.86
C PRO A 261 13.83 -12.21 2.78
N LEU A 262 13.51 -11.26 1.91
CA LEU A 262 12.60 -11.43 0.78
C LEU A 262 13.43 -11.27 -0.49
N TYR A 263 13.89 -12.41 -1.00
CA TYR A 263 14.54 -12.52 -2.30
C TYR A 263 13.48 -12.96 -3.29
N PHE A 264 13.16 -12.07 -4.22
CA PHE A 264 12.24 -12.29 -5.32
C PHE A 264 13.05 -12.22 -6.62
#